data_AF-A0A356S7M0-F1
#
_entry.id   AF-A0A356S7M0-F1
#
_cell.length_a   1.000
_cell.length_b   1.000
_cell.length_c   1.000
_cell.angle_alpha   90.00
_cell.angle_beta   90.00
_cell.angle_gamma   90.00
#
_symmetry.space_group_name_H-M   'P 1'
#
loop_
_entity.id
_entity.type
_entity.pdbx_description
1 polymer ?
#
loop_
_entity_poly.entity_id
_entity_poly.type
_entity_poly.pdbx_seq_one_letter_code
_entity_poly.pdbx_strand_id
1 'polypeptide(L)'
;MLKKISLVLFAVLALGVGFIAVKFLVPMYTVLDKAGPGSAPRDLALQDDSRVGAPFGDAHPALAEGQAPSENMTASETKLFWGELHLHTAESFDASMMGNKLSIEDAYRFAKGEPLVGAGGETMQLSRPLDFVAITDHAEGFGTRTHCSDPNLSLPERAACGLTGLDNPALFSIFVDGARGTAEPGDPSKAAGVYQPKLRQPLALNAFPTCRPGERAAQRCYENTYSDWARYVRLADAHYEPGKLTTLIAYEFSPALPDQGKHHRNIIFRSNIVPDRAISSFDVPNAIELWKGLEANCDKANGCDFLTIPHNSNKAWGLTYSRY
;
A
#
# COMPACT_ATOMS: atom_id res chain seq x y z
N MET A 1 46.52 28.58 -24.97
CA MET A 1 45.08 28.79 -24.64
C MET A 1 44.37 27.49 -24.23
N LEU A 2 44.53 26.36 -24.94
CA LEU A 2 43.88 25.08 -24.60
C LEU A 2 44.02 24.65 -23.13
N LYS A 3 45.23 24.69 -22.55
CA LYS A 3 45.45 24.29 -21.14
C LYS A 3 44.60 25.07 -20.13
N LYS A 4 44.38 26.37 -20.36
CA LYS A 4 43.55 27.22 -19.47
C LYS A 4 42.06 26.90 -19.65
N ILE A 5 41.62 26.65 -20.88
CA ILE A 5 40.24 26.25 -21.19
C ILE A 5 39.94 24.87 -20.57
N SER A 6 40.84 23.90 -20.71
CA SER A 6 40.70 22.58 -20.08
C SER A 6 40.65 22.64 -18.56
N LEU A 7 41.46 23.51 -17.93
CA LEU A 7 41.46 23.68 -16.47
C LEU A 7 40.15 24.29 -15.96
N VAL A 8 39.60 25.28 -16.69
CA VAL A 8 38.30 25.89 -16.37
C VAL A 8 37.17 24.89 -16.57
N LEU A 9 37.16 24.12 -17.66
CA LEU A 9 36.17 23.06 -17.90
C LEU A 9 36.21 21.99 -16.80
N PHE A 10 37.41 21.57 -16.39
CA PHE A 10 37.57 20.63 -15.29
C PHE A 10 37.06 21.21 -13.97
N ALA A 11 37.38 22.47 -13.65
CA ALA A 11 36.89 23.14 -12.45
C ALA A 11 35.35 23.26 -12.45
N VAL A 12 34.74 23.60 -13.59
CA VAL A 12 33.27 23.67 -13.73
C VAL A 12 32.63 22.30 -13.58
N LEU A 13 33.22 21.25 -14.19
CA LEU A 13 32.74 19.87 -14.03
C LEU A 13 32.88 19.40 -12.57
N ALA A 14 34.01 19.66 -11.92
CA ALA A 14 34.24 19.28 -10.53
C ALA A 14 33.27 20.02 -9.58
N LEU A 15 33.02 21.30 -9.81
CA LEU A 15 32.03 22.08 -9.05
C LEU A 15 30.61 21.58 -9.32
N GLY A 16 30.28 21.23 -10.57
CA GLY A 16 28.99 20.63 -10.93
C GLY A 16 28.78 19.28 -10.27
N VAL A 17 29.79 18.40 -10.29
CA VAL A 17 29.76 17.10 -9.60
C VAL A 17 29.65 17.30 -8.09
N GLY A 18 30.43 18.22 -7.51
CA GLY A 18 30.36 18.54 -6.08
C GLY A 18 28.98 19.06 -5.66
N PHE A 19 28.38 19.94 -6.47
CA PHE A 19 27.02 20.43 -6.26
C PHE A 19 25.99 19.30 -6.34
N ILE A 20 26.07 18.43 -7.36
CA ILE A 20 25.17 17.28 -7.49
C ILE A 20 25.32 16.34 -6.30
N ALA A 21 26.56 16.06 -5.88
CA ALA A 21 26.83 15.20 -4.75
C ALA A 21 26.22 15.75 -3.46
N VAL A 22 26.48 17.01 -3.12
CA VAL A 22 25.97 17.64 -1.89
C VAL A 22 24.45 17.82 -1.92
N LYS A 23 23.88 18.20 -3.06
CA LYS A 23 22.45 18.55 -3.14
C LYS A 23 21.54 17.34 -3.32
N PHE A 24 22.02 16.28 -3.96
CA PHE A 24 21.17 15.13 -4.31
C PHE A 24 21.70 13.81 -3.76
N LEU A 25 22.98 13.47 -3.99
CA LEU A 25 23.49 12.15 -3.62
C LEU A 25 23.64 11.97 -2.10
N VAL A 26 24.19 12.96 -1.39
CA VAL A 26 24.38 12.88 0.06
C VAL A 26 23.03 12.80 0.79
N PRO A 27 22.04 13.67 0.54
CA PRO A 27 20.72 13.54 1.16
C PRO A 27 20.06 12.20 0.84
N MET A 28 20.12 11.74 -0.41
CA MET A 28 19.58 10.43 -0.79
C MET A 28 20.26 9.29 -0.03
N TYR A 29 21.59 9.31 0.06
CA TYR A 29 22.34 8.33 0.84
C TYR A 29 21.96 8.36 2.32
N THR A 30 21.81 9.54 2.93
CA THR A 30 21.40 9.64 4.35
C THR A 30 19.99 9.13 4.59
N VAL A 31 19.07 9.29 3.64
CA VAL A 31 17.71 8.73 3.73
C VAL A 31 17.77 7.21 3.60
N LEU A 32 18.52 6.69 2.62
CA LEU A 32 18.68 5.25 2.41
C LEU A 32 19.43 4.57 3.57
N ASP A 33 20.37 5.26 4.20
CA ASP A 33 21.03 4.75 5.40
C ASP A 33 20.02 4.64 6.54
N LYS A 34 19.14 5.62 6.74
CA LYS A 34 18.17 5.59 7.84
C LYS A 34 16.96 4.70 7.61
N ALA A 35 16.48 4.60 6.37
CA ALA A 35 15.19 4.00 6.05
C ALA A 35 15.24 3.06 4.83
N GLY A 36 16.44 2.70 4.36
CA GLY A 36 16.61 1.71 3.31
C GLY A 36 16.72 0.28 3.88
N PRO A 37 16.85 -0.73 3.00
CA PRO A 37 16.77 -2.15 3.38
C PRO A 37 17.78 -2.60 4.46
N GLY A 38 18.89 -1.89 4.61
CA GLY A 38 19.90 -2.19 5.63
C GLY A 38 19.54 -1.72 7.05
N SER A 39 18.47 -0.94 7.25
CA SER A 39 18.11 -0.44 8.58
C SER A 39 17.55 -1.54 9.47
N ALA A 40 16.63 -2.37 8.98
CA ALA A 40 15.96 -3.38 9.80
C ALA A 40 16.94 -4.40 10.44
N PRO A 41 17.92 -4.99 9.71
CA PRO A 41 18.90 -5.88 10.35
C PRO A 41 19.79 -5.18 11.40
N ARG A 42 20.09 -3.89 11.21
CA ARG A 42 20.88 -3.12 12.19
C ARG A 42 20.07 -2.80 13.43
N ASP A 43 18.80 -2.44 13.28
CA ASP A 43 17.90 -2.19 14.40
C ASP A 43 17.67 -3.49 15.20
N LEU A 44 17.49 -4.62 14.51
CA LEU A 44 17.41 -5.94 15.14
C LEU A 44 18.68 -6.27 15.94
N ALA A 45 19.87 -5.96 15.41
CA ALA A 45 21.13 -6.19 16.12
C ALA A 45 21.28 -5.37 17.42
N LEU A 46 20.47 -4.31 17.59
CA LEU A 46 20.40 -3.51 18.82
C LEU A 46 19.31 -3.99 19.78
N GLN A 47 18.45 -4.92 19.35
CA GLN A 47 17.37 -5.46 20.16
C GLN A 47 17.93 -6.33 21.30
N ASP A 48 17.40 -6.14 22.50
CA ASP A 48 17.75 -6.89 23.70
C ASP A 48 16.50 -7.59 24.26
N ASP A 49 16.23 -8.78 23.73
CA ASP A 49 15.05 -9.59 24.09
C ASP A 49 15.02 -9.98 25.56
N SER A 50 16.17 -9.96 26.26
CA SER A 50 16.21 -10.25 27.69
C SER A 50 15.43 -9.24 28.54
N ARG A 51 15.13 -8.06 27.98
CA ARG A 51 14.32 -7.00 28.62
C ARG A 51 12.82 -7.22 28.45
N VAL A 52 12.40 -8.14 27.59
CA VAL A 52 11.01 -8.47 27.35
C VAL A 52 10.76 -9.89 27.85
N GLY A 53 9.89 -10.03 28.84
CA GLY A 53 9.35 -11.35 29.18
C GLY A 53 8.49 -11.83 28.01
N ALA A 54 9.05 -12.65 27.12
CA ALA A 54 8.29 -13.20 26.01
C ALA A 54 7.08 -13.97 26.57
N PRO A 55 5.85 -13.71 26.09
CA PRO A 55 4.69 -14.47 26.50
C PRO A 55 4.80 -15.86 25.86
N PHE A 56 5.62 -16.73 26.45
CA PHE A 56 5.76 -18.10 26.00
C PHE A 56 4.53 -18.90 26.42
N GLY A 57 3.87 -19.51 25.43
CA GLY A 57 3.40 -20.88 25.55
C GLY A 57 1.89 -21.11 25.55
N ASP A 58 1.09 -20.24 26.17
CA ASP A 58 -0.35 -20.48 26.31
C ASP A 58 -1.15 -19.23 25.88
N ALA A 59 -1.50 -19.20 24.60
CA ALA A 59 -2.32 -18.15 23.99
C ALA A 59 -3.79 -18.12 24.45
N HIS A 60 -4.14 -19.02 25.37
CA HIS A 60 -5.25 -18.85 26.27
C HIS A 60 -4.67 -18.62 27.66
N PRO A 61 -4.43 -17.38 28.11
CA PRO A 61 -4.45 -17.16 29.54
C PRO A 61 -5.84 -17.63 29.97
N ALA A 62 -5.91 -18.78 30.64
CA ALA A 62 -7.02 -19.03 31.53
C ALA A 62 -7.13 -17.74 32.36
N LEU A 63 -8.32 -17.11 32.33
CA LEU A 63 -8.59 -15.95 33.16
C LEU A 63 -7.99 -16.24 34.55
N ALA A 64 -7.15 -15.34 35.05
CA ALA A 64 -6.51 -15.53 36.35
C ALA A 64 -7.58 -15.99 37.36
N GLU A 65 -7.34 -17.12 38.03
CA GLU A 65 -8.30 -17.67 38.99
C GLU A 65 -8.69 -16.56 39.98
N GLY A 66 -9.97 -16.17 39.96
CA GLY A 66 -10.51 -15.12 40.85
C GLY A 66 -10.82 -13.78 40.19
N GLN A 67 -10.51 -13.55 38.91
CA GLN A 67 -10.95 -12.34 38.21
C GLN A 67 -12.26 -12.61 37.46
N ALA A 68 -13.38 -12.41 38.15
CA ALA A 68 -14.69 -12.43 37.52
C ALA A 68 -14.71 -11.40 36.38
N PRO A 69 -15.16 -11.76 35.16
CA PRO A 69 -15.48 -10.78 34.13
C PRO A 69 -16.40 -9.74 34.75
N SER A 70 -16.16 -8.44 34.54
CA SER A 70 -17.05 -7.40 35.02
C SER A 70 -18.49 -7.78 34.69
N GLU A 71 -19.33 -7.96 35.72
CA GLU A 71 -20.67 -8.56 35.62
C GLU A 71 -21.60 -7.85 34.62
N ASN A 72 -21.23 -6.65 34.14
CA ASN A 72 -21.98 -5.87 33.16
C ASN A 72 -21.84 -6.27 31.69
N MET A 73 -21.11 -7.34 31.34
CA MET A 73 -21.18 -7.94 29.99
C MET A 73 -22.01 -9.23 29.93
N THR A 74 -22.85 -9.46 30.93
CA THR A 74 -23.85 -10.53 30.92
C THR A 74 -25.15 -10.07 30.26
N ALA A 75 -25.12 -9.88 28.94
CA ALA A 75 -26.34 -9.77 28.14
C ALA A 75 -26.07 -10.27 26.72
N SER A 76 -26.37 -11.56 26.47
CA SER A 76 -26.48 -12.21 25.15
C SER A 76 -25.20 -12.27 24.29
N GLU A 77 -24.77 -13.50 23.94
CA GLU A 77 -24.05 -13.88 22.69
C GLU A 77 -22.95 -12.97 22.10
N THR A 78 -22.34 -12.06 22.86
CA THR A 78 -21.38 -11.11 22.29
C THR A 78 -20.03 -11.81 22.11
N LYS A 79 -19.69 -12.11 20.85
CA LYS A 79 -18.38 -12.66 20.45
C LYS A 79 -17.43 -11.51 20.10
N LEU A 80 -16.30 -11.43 20.80
CA LEU A 80 -15.20 -10.55 20.43
C LEU A 80 -14.32 -11.26 19.40
N PHE A 81 -14.02 -10.58 18.30
CA PHE A 81 -13.13 -11.06 17.24
C PHE A 81 -11.92 -10.13 17.09
N TRP A 82 -10.76 -10.71 16.83
CA TRP A 82 -9.50 -10.04 16.60
C TRP A 82 -9.07 -10.23 15.16
N GLY A 83 -8.76 -9.15 14.46
CA GLY A 83 -8.35 -9.26 13.08
C GLY A 83 -7.72 -8.00 12.54
N GLU A 84 -7.20 -8.13 11.33
CA GLU A 84 -6.51 -7.09 10.59
C GLU A 84 -7.41 -6.61 9.45
N LEU A 85 -7.54 -5.29 9.31
CA LEU A 85 -8.37 -4.66 8.27
C LEU A 85 -7.55 -3.79 7.31
N HIS A 86 -6.26 -3.60 7.57
CA HIS A 86 -5.37 -2.77 6.79
C HIS A 86 -3.96 -3.38 6.73
N LEU A 87 -3.75 -4.26 5.75
CA LEU A 87 -2.49 -4.97 5.55
C LEU A 87 -1.99 -4.81 4.12
N HIS A 88 -0.72 -4.47 3.96
CA HIS A 88 -0.04 -4.44 2.66
C HIS A 88 0.99 -5.56 2.53
N THR A 89 1.12 -6.09 1.32
CA THR A 89 2.03 -7.16 0.91
C THR A 89 3.06 -6.63 -0.10
N ALA A 90 3.93 -7.50 -0.61
CA ALA A 90 4.86 -7.20 -1.69
C ALA A 90 4.19 -6.77 -3.01
N GLU A 91 2.88 -6.96 -3.13
CA GLU A 91 2.10 -6.55 -4.29
C GLU A 91 1.70 -5.06 -4.24
N SER A 92 1.64 -4.46 -3.05
CA SER A 92 1.45 -3.02 -2.92
C SER A 92 2.73 -2.28 -3.31
N PHE A 93 2.58 -1.30 -4.20
CA PHE A 93 3.70 -0.53 -4.72
C PHE A 93 4.50 0.18 -3.62
N ASP A 94 3.82 0.80 -2.66
CA ASP A 94 4.43 1.53 -1.56
C ASP A 94 5.15 0.59 -0.57
N ALA A 95 4.51 -0.50 -0.17
CA ALA A 95 5.10 -1.48 0.74
C ALA A 95 6.33 -2.15 0.12
N SER A 96 6.23 -2.55 -1.15
CA SER A 96 7.32 -3.20 -1.85
C SER A 96 8.54 -2.29 -2.02
N MET A 97 8.35 -1.02 -2.40
CA MET A 97 9.47 -0.08 -2.52
C MET A 97 10.07 0.33 -1.17
N MET A 98 9.33 0.13 -0.08
CA MET A 98 9.80 0.26 1.30
C MET A 98 10.47 -1.03 1.82
N GLY A 99 10.65 -2.05 0.97
CA GLY A 99 11.39 -3.26 1.31
C GLY A 99 10.54 -4.43 1.82
N ASN A 100 9.20 -4.31 1.84
CA ASN A 100 8.34 -5.47 2.14
C ASN A 100 8.40 -6.48 0.98
N LYS A 101 8.73 -7.73 1.31
CA LYS A 101 8.81 -8.87 0.38
C LYS A 101 7.84 -10.00 0.70
N LEU A 102 7.03 -9.85 1.75
CA LEU A 102 6.07 -10.87 2.16
C LEU A 102 4.92 -10.94 1.16
N SER A 103 4.61 -12.15 0.70
CA SER A 103 3.55 -12.41 -0.27
C SER A 103 2.15 -12.32 0.36
N ILE A 104 1.10 -12.41 -0.48
CA ILE A 104 -0.29 -12.57 -0.05
C ILE A 104 -0.45 -13.85 0.78
N GLU A 105 0.17 -14.94 0.34
CA GLU A 105 0.16 -16.23 1.01
C GLU A 105 0.86 -16.17 2.37
N ASP A 106 2.00 -15.47 2.47
CA ASP A 106 2.69 -15.27 3.75
C ASP A 106 1.81 -14.49 4.73
N ALA A 107 1.09 -13.47 4.27
CA ALA A 107 0.13 -12.72 5.10
C ALA A 107 -0.97 -13.65 5.66
N TYR A 108 -1.55 -14.53 4.85
CA TYR A 108 -2.54 -15.49 5.33
C TYR A 108 -1.95 -16.54 6.27
N ARG A 109 -0.76 -17.08 5.97
CA ARG A 109 -0.06 -18.02 6.85
C ARG A 109 0.22 -17.41 8.22
N PHE A 110 0.70 -16.16 8.24
CA PHE A 110 0.94 -15.41 9.47
C PHE A 110 -0.35 -15.17 10.26
N ALA A 111 -1.44 -14.80 9.58
CA ALA A 111 -2.75 -14.64 10.21
C ALA A 111 -3.26 -15.94 10.85
N LYS A 112 -2.91 -17.11 10.29
CA LYS A 112 -3.17 -18.44 10.89
C LYS A 112 -2.24 -18.78 12.05
N GLY A 113 -1.29 -17.92 12.40
CA GLY A 113 -0.33 -18.11 13.47
C GLY A 113 0.93 -18.87 13.04
N GLU A 114 1.18 -19.06 11.74
CA GLU A 114 2.46 -19.63 11.29
C GLU A 114 3.61 -18.61 11.47
N PRO A 115 4.83 -19.06 11.80
CA PRO A 115 5.98 -18.18 11.86
C PRO A 115 6.44 -17.74 10.46
N LEU A 116 6.94 -16.52 10.35
CA LEU A 116 7.63 -15.99 9.16
C LEU A 116 8.93 -15.30 9.53
N VAL A 117 9.83 -15.14 8.55
CA VAL A 117 11.07 -14.37 8.73
C VAL A 117 10.85 -12.96 8.20
N GLY A 118 11.06 -11.96 9.06
CA GLY A 118 10.96 -10.54 8.71
C GLY A 118 12.15 -10.05 7.89
N ALA A 119 12.06 -8.83 7.39
CA ALA A 119 13.14 -8.21 6.61
C ALA A 119 14.44 -7.99 7.42
N GLY A 120 14.35 -7.92 8.76
CA GLY A 120 15.52 -7.84 9.64
C GLY A 120 16.21 -9.19 9.87
N GLY A 121 15.59 -10.31 9.49
CA GLY A 121 16.09 -11.67 9.70
C GLY A 121 15.53 -12.36 10.95
N GLU A 122 14.69 -11.69 11.73
CA GLU A 122 14.00 -12.23 12.89
C GLU A 122 12.82 -13.13 12.48
N THR A 123 12.60 -14.19 13.26
CA THR A 123 11.38 -15.00 13.13
C THR A 123 10.27 -14.34 13.95
N MET A 124 9.20 -13.94 13.28
CA MET A 124 8.00 -13.38 13.88
C MET A 124 6.88 -14.43 13.89
N GLN A 125 6.08 -14.45 14.95
CA GLN A 125 4.88 -15.27 15.04
C GLN A 125 3.84 -14.54 15.90
N LEU A 126 2.57 -14.59 15.51
CA LEU A 126 1.49 -14.12 16.36
C LEU A 126 1.37 -15.04 17.59
N SER A 127 1.13 -14.45 18.77
CA SER A 127 0.88 -15.25 19.98
C SER A 127 -0.39 -16.10 19.86
N ARG A 128 -1.35 -15.71 19.01
CA ARG A 128 -2.52 -16.50 18.59
C ARG A 128 -2.90 -16.19 17.14
N PRO A 129 -3.61 -17.10 16.44
CA PRO A 129 -4.21 -16.80 15.15
C PRO A 129 -5.22 -15.65 15.23
N LEU A 130 -5.42 -14.95 14.12
CA LEU A 130 -6.47 -13.95 13.93
C LEU A 130 -7.80 -14.65 13.59
N ASP A 131 -8.92 -14.05 14.01
CA ASP A 131 -10.25 -14.47 13.62
C ASP A 131 -10.58 -14.05 12.18
N PHE A 132 -10.04 -12.91 11.73
CA PHE A 132 -10.19 -12.44 10.36
C PHE A 132 -9.00 -11.60 9.86
N VAL A 133 -8.83 -11.52 8.55
CA VAL A 133 -7.82 -10.69 7.89
C VAL A 133 -8.33 -10.16 6.56
N ALA A 134 -8.16 -8.86 6.33
CA ALA A 134 -8.34 -8.20 5.04
C ALA A 134 -6.96 -7.72 4.53
N ILE A 135 -6.54 -8.24 3.38
CA ILE A 135 -5.37 -7.71 2.67
C ILE A 135 -5.88 -6.55 1.81
N THR A 136 -5.32 -5.37 2.01
CA THR A 136 -5.79 -4.12 1.39
C THR A 136 -4.64 -3.45 0.67
N ASP A 137 -4.03 -4.17 -0.26
CA ASP A 137 -3.07 -3.58 -1.19
C ASP A 137 -3.75 -2.53 -2.07
N HIS A 138 -2.99 -1.53 -2.51
CA HIS A 138 -3.51 -0.48 -3.39
C HIS A 138 -4.04 -1.06 -4.70
N ALA A 139 -5.30 -0.78 -5.04
CA ALA A 139 -5.88 -1.11 -6.35
C ALA A 139 -5.13 -0.42 -7.50
N GLU A 140 -4.46 0.70 -7.23
CA GLU A 140 -3.57 1.37 -8.19
C GLU A 140 -2.33 0.52 -8.55
N GLY A 141 -1.98 -0.47 -7.75
CA GLY A 141 -0.91 -1.42 -8.05
C GLY A 141 -1.36 -2.53 -9.01
N PHE A 142 -2.66 -2.84 -9.08
CA PHE A 142 -3.17 -3.95 -9.88
C PHE A 142 -2.90 -3.72 -11.37
N GLY A 143 -2.42 -4.77 -12.02
CA GLY A 143 -2.04 -4.82 -13.43
C GLY A 143 -0.68 -4.19 -13.76
N THR A 144 -0.09 -3.43 -12.83
CA THR A 144 1.15 -2.68 -13.07
C THR A 144 2.39 -3.55 -13.04
N ARG A 145 2.37 -4.69 -12.35
CA ARG A 145 3.54 -5.57 -12.15
C ARG A 145 3.42 -6.96 -12.76
N THR A 146 2.22 -7.45 -13.05
CA THR A 146 1.97 -8.80 -13.59
C THR A 146 2.80 -9.12 -14.82
N HIS A 147 2.97 -8.14 -15.70
CA HIS A 147 3.72 -8.31 -16.94
C HIS A 147 5.25 -8.27 -16.74
N CYS A 148 5.74 -7.85 -15.58
CA CYS A 148 7.18 -7.72 -15.32
C CYS A 148 7.91 -9.07 -15.24
N SER A 149 7.19 -10.18 -15.14
CA SER A 149 7.74 -11.54 -15.28
C SER A 149 7.72 -12.06 -16.72
N ASP A 150 7.20 -11.30 -17.69
CA ASP A 150 7.16 -11.73 -19.10
C ASP A 150 8.59 -11.67 -19.70
N PRO A 151 9.13 -12.79 -20.22
CA PRO A 151 10.46 -12.79 -20.84
C PRO A 151 10.53 -11.93 -22.11
N ASN A 152 9.40 -11.66 -22.76
CA ASN A 152 9.32 -11.01 -24.08
C ASN A 152 9.12 -9.49 -24.02
N LEU A 153 9.27 -8.87 -22.85
CA LEU A 153 9.20 -7.41 -22.72
C LEU A 153 10.18 -6.70 -23.66
N SER A 154 9.87 -5.49 -24.09
CA SER A 154 10.86 -4.63 -24.76
C SER A 154 11.95 -4.19 -23.77
N LEU A 155 13.07 -3.69 -24.28
CA LEU A 155 14.15 -3.18 -23.42
C LEU A 155 13.68 -2.03 -22.50
N PRO A 156 12.89 -1.04 -22.98
CA PRO A 156 12.32 -0.01 -22.12
C PRO A 156 11.37 -0.55 -21.03
N GLU A 157 10.55 -1.55 -21.35
CA GLU A 157 9.64 -2.19 -20.38
C GLU A 157 10.43 -2.95 -19.29
N ARG A 158 11.44 -3.74 -19.69
CA ARG A 158 12.34 -4.41 -18.72
C ARG A 158 13.03 -3.41 -17.80
N ALA A 159 13.51 -2.30 -18.35
CA ALA A 159 14.15 -1.25 -17.57
C ALA A 159 13.18 -0.60 -16.57
N ALA A 160 11.95 -0.31 -16.98
CA ALA A 160 10.92 0.23 -16.09
C ALA A 160 10.57 -0.76 -14.97
N CYS A 161 10.31 -2.02 -15.30
CA CYS A 161 10.06 -3.09 -14.32
C CYS A 161 11.21 -3.23 -13.33
N GLY A 162 12.45 -3.30 -13.83
CA GLY A 162 13.65 -3.39 -12.99
C GLY A 162 13.78 -2.20 -12.03
N LEU A 163 13.53 -0.98 -12.52
CA LEU A 163 13.59 0.24 -11.71
C LEU A 163 12.50 0.26 -10.62
N THR A 164 11.27 -0.15 -10.94
CA THR A 164 10.16 -0.22 -9.96
C THR A 164 10.26 -1.39 -8.97
N GLY A 165 11.12 -2.38 -9.26
CA GLY A 165 11.42 -3.50 -8.38
C GLY A 165 12.56 -3.25 -7.38
N LEU A 166 13.21 -2.08 -7.43
CA LEU A 166 14.24 -1.70 -6.48
C LEU A 166 13.63 -1.27 -5.14
N ASP A 167 14.23 -1.75 -4.04
CA ASP A 167 13.85 -1.40 -2.66
C ASP A 167 14.44 -0.03 -2.29
N ASN A 168 13.84 1.01 -2.86
CA ASN A 168 14.37 2.36 -2.76
C ASN A 168 13.25 3.38 -2.46
N PRO A 169 13.10 3.82 -1.19
CA PRO A 169 12.09 4.81 -0.80
C PRO A 169 12.28 6.18 -1.47
N ALA A 170 13.50 6.51 -1.93
CA ALA A 170 13.74 7.75 -2.67
C ALA A 170 13.13 7.68 -4.09
N LEU A 171 13.23 6.51 -4.75
CA LEU A 171 12.57 6.30 -6.05
C LEU A 171 11.05 6.38 -5.91
N PHE A 172 10.48 5.84 -4.83
CA PHE A 172 9.06 5.97 -4.54
C PHE A 172 8.62 7.45 -4.49
N SER A 173 9.38 8.28 -3.76
CA SER A 173 9.10 9.72 -3.66
C SER A 173 9.17 10.40 -5.03
N ILE A 174 10.19 10.09 -5.84
CA ILE A 174 10.35 10.65 -7.19
C ILE A 174 9.15 10.27 -8.09
N PHE A 175 8.72 9.01 -8.06
CA PHE A 175 7.59 8.56 -8.89
C PHE A 175 6.28 9.20 -8.45
N VAL A 176 6.01 9.22 -7.14
CA VAL A 176 4.78 9.78 -6.60
C VAL A 176 4.72 11.29 -6.85
N ASP A 177 5.81 12.02 -6.63
CA ASP A 177 5.85 13.46 -6.86
C ASP A 177 5.79 13.80 -8.35
N GLY A 178 6.39 12.98 -9.21
CA GLY A 178 6.28 13.13 -10.67
C GLY A 178 4.87 12.84 -11.22
N ALA A 179 4.08 12.03 -10.52
CA ALA A 179 2.68 11.75 -10.87
C ALA A 179 1.70 12.76 -10.25
N ARG A 180 2.11 13.49 -9.21
CA ARG A 180 1.29 14.53 -8.56
C ARG A 180 1.20 15.79 -9.40
N GLY A 181 0.10 16.51 -9.20
CA GLY A 181 -0.11 17.82 -9.79
C GLY A 181 0.40 18.95 -8.89
N THR A 182 -0.11 20.14 -9.11
CA THR A 182 -0.06 21.25 -8.16
C THR A 182 -1.49 21.68 -7.89
N ALA A 183 -1.86 21.91 -6.64
CA ALA A 183 -3.16 22.44 -6.31
C ALA A 183 -3.25 23.88 -6.80
N GLU A 184 -4.28 24.16 -7.58
CA GLU A 184 -4.65 25.52 -7.85
C GLU A 184 -5.08 26.21 -6.54
N PRO A 185 -4.63 27.45 -6.28
CA PRO A 185 -5.13 28.23 -5.17
C PRO A 185 -6.67 28.26 -5.14
N GLY A 186 -7.24 28.29 -3.93
CA GLY A 186 -8.67 28.58 -3.77
C GLY A 186 -9.00 29.99 -4.26
N ASP A 187 -10.27 30.24 -4.59
CA ASP A 187 -10.78 31.57 -4.88
C ASP A 187 -10.57 32.50 -3.68
N PRO A 188 -9.68 33.51 -3.78
CA PRO A 188 -9.34 34.39 -2.66
C PRO A 188 -10.49 35.33 -2.29
N SER A 189 -11.55 35.42 -3.11
CA SER A 189 -12.75 36.20 -2.79
C SER A 189 -13.66 35.50 -1.77
N LYS A 190 -13.46 34.19 -1.52
CA LYS A 190 -14.22 33.44 -0.51
C LYS A 190 -13.59 33.60 0.86
N ALA A 191 -14.43 33.57 1.89
CA ALA A 191 -13.95 33.59 3.28
C ALA A 191 -13.06 32.36 3.57
N ALA A 192 -12.02 32.58 4.38
CA ALA A 192 -11.15 31.49 4.82
C ALA A 192 -11.96 30.40 5.53
N GLY A 193 -11.64 29.13 5.26
CA GLY A 193 -12.35 27.97 5.82
C GLY A 193 -13.64 27.57 5.09
N VAL A 194 -14.09 28.33 4.08
CA VAL A 194 -15.21 27.91 3.22
C VAL A 194 -14.72 26.85 2.23
N TYR A 195 -15.35 25.68 2.26
CA TYR A 195 -15.04 24.59 1.33
C TYR A 195 -15.36 25.00 -0.12
N GLN A 196 -14.40 24.81 -1.02
CA GLN A 196 -14.54 25.12 -2.44
C GLN A 196 -14.46 23.83 -3.24
N PRO A 197 -15.60 23.27 -3.70
CA PRO A 197 -15.59 22.01 -4.43
C PRO A 197 -14.85 22.18 -5.75
N LYS A 198 -13.86 21.31 -5.99
CA LYS A 198 -13.15 21.21 -7.27
C LYS A 198 -13.38 19.83 -7.88
N LEU A 199 -13.65 19.81 -9.18
CA LEU A 199 -13.70 18.58 -9.96
C LEU A 199 -12.27 18.04 -10.09
N ARG A 200 -12.03 16.85 -9.53
CA ARG A 200 -10.78 16.12 -9.70
C ARG A 200 -10.91 15.18 -10.90
N GLN A 201 -9.81 15.00 -11.62
CA GLN A 201 -9.71 14.02 -12.70
C GLN A 201 -8.91 12.80 -12.22
N PRO A 202 -9.25 11.58 -12.63
CA PRO A 202 -8.41 10.42 -12.41
C PRO A 202 -7.03 10.62 -13.01
N LEU A 203 -6.02 9.97 -12.41
CA LEU A 203 -4.71 9.89 -13.05
C LEU A 203 -4.82 9.01 -14.31
N ALA A 204 -4.01 9.30 -15.32
CA ALA A 204 -3.88 8.38 -16.44
C ALA A 204 -3.04 7.17 -16.01
N LEU A 205 -3.45 5.95 -16.39
CA LEU A 205 -2.72 4.73 -16.01
C LEU A 205 -1.26 4.71 -16.50
N ASN A 206 -0.97 5.38 -17.62
CA ASN A 206 0.39 5.56 -18.13
C ASN A 206 1.25 6.55 -17.32
N ALA A 207 0.71 7.15 -16.25
CA ALA A 207 1.50 7.83 -15.24
C ALA A 207 2.31 6.82 -14.40
N PHE A 208 1.86 5.57 -14.31
CA PHE A 208 2.61 4.52 -13.64
C PHE A 208 3.81 4.07 -14.51
N PRO A 209 5.04 4.00 -13.97
CA PRO A 209 6.25 3.80 -14.77
C PRO A 209 6.24 2.54 -15.66
N THR A 210 5.69 1.43 -15.19
CA THR A 210 5.61 0.15 -15.94
C THR A 210 4.51 0.14 -17.00
N CYS A 211 3.57 1.07 -16.92
CA CYS A 211 2.43 1.16 -17.85
C CYS A 211 2.63 2.21 -18.95
N ARG A 212 3.82 2.83 -19.00
CA ARG A 212 4.18 3.89 -19.93
C ARG A 212 4.97 3.41 -21.15
N PRO A 213 6.07 2.65 -21.03
CA PRO A 213 6.92 2.30 -22.16
C PRO A 213 6.30 1.17 -22.99
N GLY A 214 6.34 1.30 -24.31
CA GLY A 214 5.88 0.25 -25.23
C GLY A 214 4.50 0.52 -25.83
N GLU A 215 4.26 -0.08 -26.99
CA GLU A 215 2.95 -0.04 -27.63
C GLU A 215 1.93 -0.78 -26.76
N ARG A 216 0.76 -0.17 -26.53
CA ARG A 216 -0.34 -0.74 -25.74
C ARG A 216 0.01 -1.03 -24.27
N ALA A 217 1.11 -0.51 -23.71
CA ALA A 217 1.51 -0.78 -22.32
C ALA A 217 0.42 -0.43 -21.30
N ALA A 218 -0.20 0.74 -21.44
CA ALA A 218 -1.31 1.15 -20.58
C ALA A 218 -2.53 0.23 -20.75
N GLN A 219 -2.84 -0.21 -21.97
CA GLN A 219 -3.94 -1.15 -22.21
C GLN A 219 -3.65 -2.52 -21.58
N ARG A 220 -2.43 -3.03 -21.73
CA ARG A 220 -2.00 -4.28 -21.08
C ARG A 220 -2.09 -4.18 -19.55
N CYS A 221 -1.63 -3.07 -18.97
CA CYS A 221 -1.81 -2.84 -17.53
C CYS A 221 -3.28 -2.85 -17.13
N TYR A 222 -4.15 -2.18 -17.89
CA TYR A 222 -5.58 -2.18 -17.63
C TYR A 222 -6.17 -3.60 -17.72
N GLU A 223 -5.82 -4.38 -18.75
CA GLU A 223 -6.26 -5.77 -18.92
C GLU A 223 -5.80 -6.66 -17.75
N ASN A 224 -4.57 -6.48 -17.28
CA ASN A 224 -4.00 -7.24 -16.16
C ASN A 224 -4.68 -6.94 -14.80
N THR A 225 -5.39 -5.82 -14.65
CA THR A 225 -6.12 -5.52 -13.41
C THR A 225 -7.14 -6.61 -13.06
N TYR A 226 -7.78 -7.22 -14.07
CA TYR A 226 -8.74 -8.30 -13.90
C TYR A 226 -8.06 -9.57 -13.38
N SER A 227 -6.92 -9.94 -13.96
CA SER A 227 -6.18 -11.14 -13.55
C SER A 227 -5.59 -11.00 -12.15
N ASP A 228 -5.09 -9.82 -11.81
CA ASP A 228 -4.54 -9.53 -10.49
C ASP A 228 -5.66 -9.57 -9.46
N TRP A 229 -6.76 -8.86 -9.69
CA TRP A 229 -7.89 -8.88 -8.76
C TRP A 229 -8.46 -10.29 -8.57
N ALA A 230 -8.66 -11.03 -9.65
CA ALA A 230 -9.11 -12.42 -9.57
C ALA A 230 -8.13 -13.30 -8.78
N ARG A 231 -6.81 -13.02 -8.79
CA ARG A 231 -5.84 -13.73 -7.96
C ARG A 231 -6.07 -13.46 -6.47
N TYR A 232 -6.30 -12.20 -6.07
CA TYR A 232 -6.63 -11.88 -4.67
C TYR A 232 -7.87 -12.62 -4.19
N VAL A 233 -8.94 -12.60 -5.00
CA VAL A 233 -10.19 -13.32 -4.69
C VAL A 233 -9.92 -14.81 -4.50
N ARG A 234 -9.19 -15.45 -5.42
CA ARG A 234 -8.85 -16.88 -5.33
C ARG A 234 -8.01 -17.20 -4.10
N LEU A 235 -7.02 -16.37 -3.76
CA LEU A 235 -6.16 -16.59 -2.60
C LEU A 235 -6.92 -16.40 -1.29
N ALA A 236 -7.81 -15.40 -1.21
CA ALA A 236 -8.70 -15.25 -0.07
C ALA A 236 -9.57 -16.52 0.12
N ASP A 237 -10.23 -16.98 -0.94
CA ASP A 237 -11.07 -18.19 -0.89
C ASP A 237 -10.26 -19.45 -0.52
N ALA A 238 -9.06 -19.60 -1.06
CA ALA A 238 -8.19 -20.75 -0.79
C ALA A 238 -7.68 -20.80 0.67
N HIS A 239 -7.58 -19.63 1.33
CA HIS A 239 -7.12 -19.52 2.71
C HIS A 239 -8.27 -19.36 3.72
N TYR A 240 -9.52 -19.20 3.26
CA TYR A 240 -10.70 -19.14 4.11
C TYR A 240 -10.95 -20.48 4.80
N GLU A 241 -11.02 -20.47 6.14
CA GLU A 241 -11.34 -21.65 6.93
C GLU A 241 -12.46 -21.28 7.93
N PRO A 242 -13.74 -21.58 7.62
CA PRO A 242 -14.86 -21.28 8.52
C PRO A 242 -14.62 -21.74 9.95
N GLY A 243 -14.81 -20.83 10.91
CA GLY A 243 -14.59 -21.09 12.33
C GLY A 243 -13.13 -21.09 12.79
N LYS A 244 -12.17 -20.84 11.88
CA LYS A 244 -10.74 -20.66 12.21
C LYS A 244 -10.19 -19.32 11.73
N LEU A 245 -10.29 -19.03 10.43
CA LEU A 245 -9.86 -17.76 9.84
C LEU A 245 -10.85 -17.31 8.77
N THR A 246 -11.40 -16.11 8.94
CA THR A 246 -12.17 -15.43 7.91
C THR A 246 -11.25 -14.54 7.07
N THR A 247 -11.01 -14.91 5.82
CA THR A 247 -10.36 -14.04 4.85
C THR A 247 -11.42 -13.11 4.26
N LEU A 248 -11.17 -11.81 4.37
CA LEU A 248 -12.05 -10.79 3.81
C LEU A 248 -11.47 -10.36 2.47
N ILE A 249 -12.22 -10.56 1.39
CA ILE A 249 -11.85 -10.08 0.06
C ILE A 249 -11.90 -8.55 0.09
N ALA A 250 -10.76 -7.92 -0.13
CA ALA A 250 -10.62 -6.48 0.06
C ALA A 250 -9.50 -5.89 -0.80
N TYR A 251 -9.52 -4.57 -0.94
CA TYR A 251 -8.44 -3.79 -1.52
C TYR A 251 -8.47 -2.35 -0.98
N GLU A 252 -7.39 -1.60 -1.20
CA GLU A 252 -7.33 -0.18 -0.85
C GLU A 252 -7.51 0.72 -2.09
N PHE A 253 -8.37 1.73 -1.98
CA PHE A 253 -8.53 2.81 -2.97
C PHE A 253 -7.84 4.09 -2.49
N SER A 254 -6.89 4.62 -3.27
CA SER A 254 -5.94 5.63 -2.77
C SER A 254 -5.75 6.84 -3.68
N PRO A 255 -6.82 7.64 -3.91
CA PRO A 255 -6.76 8.84 -4.72
C PRO A 255 -5.80 9.85 -4.11
N ALA A 256 -4.88 10.34 -4.95
CA ALA A 256 -3.97 11.42 -4.60
C ALA A 256 -4.71 12.76 -4.47
N LEU A 257 -4.23 13.60 -3.57
CA LEU A 257 -4.53 15.03 -3.59
C LEU A 257 -3.52 15.75 -4.51
N PRO A 258 -3.91 16.88 -5.14
CA PRO A 258 -3.05 17.59 -6.08
C PRO A 258 -1.67 17.95 -5.53
N ASP A 259 -1.59 18.52 -4.32
CA ASP A 259 -0.32 18.84 -3.67
C ASP A 259 0.25 17.65 -2.88
N GLN A 260 -0.36 17.37 -1.73
CA GLN A 260 0.10 16.34 -0.81
C GLN A 260 -1.09 15.77 -0.05
N GLY A 261 -1.03 14.47 0.24
CA GLY A 261 -2.04 13.76 0.99
C GLY A 261 -2.88 12.83 0.13
N LYS A 262 -3.71 12.05 0.81
CA LYS A 262 -4.47 10.93 0.23
C LYS A 262 -5.79 10.74 0.96
N HIS A 263 -6.78 10.18 0.29
CA HIS A 263 -8.06 9.78 0.90
C HIS A 263 -8.25 8.28 0.79
N HIS A 264 -7.39 7.54 1.49
CA HIS A 264 -7.40 6.08 1.43
C HIS A 264 -8.68 5.50 2.03
N ARG A 265 -9.17 4.43 1.40
CA ARG A 265 -10.30 3.66 1.90
C ARG A 265 -10.06 2.18 1.66
N ASN A 266 -10.37 1.35 2.64
CA ASN A 266 -10.41 -0.09 2.46
C ASN A 266 -11.80 -0.46 1.99
N ILE A 267 -11.89 -1.13 0.84
CA ILE A 267 -13.11 -1.68 0.29
C ILE A 267 -13.11 -3.15 0.70
N ILE A 268 -14.11 -3.56 1.48
CA ILE A 268 -14.24 -4.91 2.00
C ILE A 268 -15.56 -5.49 1.53
N PHE A 269 -15.51 -6.65 0.88
CA PHE A 269 -16.69 -7.35 0.39
C PHE A 269 -17.22 -8.34 1.44
N ARG A 270 -18.54 -8.45 1.53
CA ARG A 270 -19.24 -9.36 2.45
C ARG A 270 -19.04 -10.83 2.10
N SER A 271 -18.90 -11.13 0.81
CA SER A 271 -18.83 -12.48 0.24
C SER A 271 -17.77 -12.53 -0.86
N ASN A 272 -17.58 -13.72 -1.44
CA ASN A 272 -16.75 -13.89 -2.63
C ASN A 272 -17.45 -13.58 -3.95
N ILE A 273 -18.70 -13.07 -3.89
CA ILE A 273 -19.37 -12.48 -5.03
C ILE A 273 -18.97 -11.01 -5.06
N VAL A 274 -18.03 -10.68 -5.95
CA VAL A 274 -17.40 -9.37 -6.07
C VAL A 274 -17.36 -8.92 -7.54
N PRO A 275 -17.14 -7.62 -7.83
CA PRO A 275 -16.94 -7.17 -9.20
C PRO A 275 -15.74 -7.86 -9.86
N ASP A 276 -15.76 -7.98 -11.19
CA ASP A 276 -14.68 -8.60 -11.98
C ASP A 276 -13.33 -7.87 -11.87
N ARG A 277 -13.35 -6.62 -11.37
CA ARG A 277 -12.18 -5.76 -11.20
C ARG A 277 -12.36 -4.82 -10.01
N ALA A 278 -11.28 -4.55 -9.28
CA ALA A 278 -11.23 -3.48 -8.29
C ALA A 278 -11.19 -2.08 -8.95
N ILE A 279 -12.04 -1.17 -8.48
CA ILE A 279 -12.04 0.23 -8.92
C ILE A 279 -10.91 0.98 -8.21
N SER A 280 -10.03 1.61 -8.98
CA SER A 280 -8.84 2.34 -8.52
C SER A 280 -8.96 3.85 -8.77
N SER A 281 -8.01 4.64 -8.27
CA SER A 281 -7.95 6.07 -8.58
C SER A 281 -7.54 6.43 -10.01
N PHE A 282 -7.19 5.44 -10.84
CA PHE A 282 -7.11 5.63 -12.29
C PHE A 282 -8.48 5.62 -12.98
N ASP A 283 -9.51 5.09 -12.30
CA ASP A 283 -10.87 4.99 -12.83
C ASP A 283 -11.73 6.16 -12.37
N VAL A 284 -11.62 6.49 -11.08
CA VAL A 284 -12.47 7.48 -10.43
C VAL A 284 -11.66 8.35 -9.48
N PRO A 285 -11.97 9.67 -9.38
CA PRO A 285 -11.09 10.61 -8.69
C PRO A 285 -11.32 10.71 -7.18
N ASN A 286 -12.45 10.20 -6.67
CA ASN A 286 -12.88 10.41 -5.29
C ASN A 286 -13.85 9.33 -4.80
N ALA A 287 -14.24 9.43 -3.53
CA ALA A 287 -15.09 8.45 -2.86
C ALA A 287 -16.52 8.39 -3.42
N ILE A 288 -17.11 9.51 -3.85
CA ILE A 288 -18.47 9.53 -4.40
C ILE A 288 -18.52 8.75 -5.71
N GLU A 289 -17.56 8.99 -6.60
CA GLU A 289 -17.50 8.27 -7.88
C GLU A 289 -17.10 6.80 -7.69
N LEU A 290 -16.26 6.49 -6.69
CA LEU A 290 -16.03 5.11 -6.25
C LEU A 290 -17.33 4.43 -5.82
N TRP A 291 -18.14 5.04 -4.95
CA TRP A 291 -19.38 4.44 -4.47
C TRP A 291 -20.37 4.21 -5.59
N LYS A 292 -20.56 5.18 -6.50
CA LYS A 292 -21.38 5.00 -7.70
C LYS A 292 -20.90 3.82 -8.55
N GLY A 293 -19.58 3.71 -8.75
CA GLY A 293 -18.98 2.61 -9.49
C GLY A 293 -19.18 1.26 -8.81
N LEU A 294 -19.02 1.18 -7.49
CA LEU A 294 -19.26 -0.05 -6.73
C LEU A 294 -20.74 -0.44 -6.75
N GLU A 295 -21.67 0.49 -6.51
CA GLU A 295 -23.12 0.24 -6.59
C GLU A 295 -23.56 -0.21 -8.00
N ALA A 296 -22.92 0.30 -9.06
CA ALA A 296 -23.21 -0.09 -10.43
C ALA A 296 -22.70 -1.50 -10.79
N ASN A 297 -21.68 -2.01 -10.10
CA ASN A 297 -21.02 -3.28 -10.43
C ASN A 297 -21.13 -4.35 -9.33
N CYS A 298 -21.77 -4.04 -8.20
CA CYS A 298 -21.93 -4.91 -7.04
C CYS A 298 -23.40 -4.93 -6.60
N ASP A 299 -24.16 -5.84 -7.19
CA ASP A 299 -25.59 -5.97 -6.91
C ASP A 299 -25.82 -6.83 -5.64
N LYS A 300 -26.38 -6.19 -4.61
CA LYS A 300 -26.75 -6.81 -3.34
C LYS A 300 -27.80 -7.91 -3.51
N ALA A 301 -28.68 -7.82 -4.50
CA ALA A 301 -29.65 -8.86 -4.79
C ALA A 301 -28.97 -10.16 -5.28
N ASN A 302 -27.80 -10.04 -5.90
CA ASN A 302 -26.98 -11.16 -6.35
C ASN A 302 -25.93 -11.60 -5.31
N GLY A 303 -25.97 -11.06 -4.10
CA GLY A 303 -25.07 -11.41 -2.99
C GLY A 303 -23.77 -10.62 -2.92
N CYS A 304 -23.58 -9.61 -3.77
CA CYS A 304 -22.46 -8.68 -3.71
C CYS A 304 -22.81 -7.50 -2.78
N ASP A 305 -22.14 -7.37 -1.64
CA ASP A 305 -22.33 -6.27 -0.70
C ASP A 305 -20.95 -5.83 -0.19
N PHE A 306 -20.76 -4.54 0.05
CA PHE A 306 -19.44 -3.99 0.39
C PHE A 306 -19.51 -2.93 1.49
N LEU A 307 -18.38 -2.72 2.14
CA LEU A 307 -18.16 -1.63 3.08
C LEU A 307 -16.89 -0.87 2.69
N THR A 308 -16.97 0.46 2.66
CA THR A 308 -15.78 1.31 2.46
C THR A 308 -15.38 1.99 3.76
N ILE A 309 -14.20 1.70 4.27
CA ILE A 309 -13.70 2.19 5.56
C ILE A 309 -12.59 3.23 5.32
N PRO A 310 -12.81 4.53 5.66
CA PRO A 310 -11.73 5.51 5.63
C PRO A 310 -10.69 5.22 6.71
N HIS A 311 -9.40 5.35 6.38
CA HIS A 311 -8.30 5.16 7.32
C HIS A 311 -7.16 6.17 7.06
N ASN A 312 -6.07 6.11 7.84
CA ASN A 312 -4.89 6.99 7.71
C ASN A 312 -5.21 8.50 7.64
N SER A 313 -5.92 9.01 8.64
CA SER A 313 -6.31 10.43 8.73
C SER A 313 -5.13 11.40 8.89
N ASN A 314 -3.95 10.90 9.26
CA ASN A 314 -2.71 11.68 9.47
C ASN A 314 -2.22 12.43 8.23
N LYS A 315 -2.45 11.92 7.00
CA LYS A 315 -2.07 12.57 5.74
C LYS A 315 -3.26 13.17 4.98
N ALA A 316 -4.40 13.30 5.65
CA ALA A 316 -5.64 13.78 5.04
C ALA A 316 -6.22 15.01 5.72
N TRP A 317 -5.63 15.51 6.81
CA TRP A 317 -6.17 16.64 7.58
C TRP A 317 -7.62 16.42 8.04
N GLY A 318 -7.98 15.17 8.36
CA GLY A 318 -9.35 14.76 8.70
C GLY A 318 -10.30 14.59 7.50
N LEU A 319 -9.88 14.95 6.29
CA LEU A 319 -10.70 14.86 5.08
C LEU A 319 -10.93 13.43 4.59
N THR A 320 -10.27 12.40 5.13
CA THR A 320 -10.63 11.00 4.79
C THR A 320 -12.09 10.69 5.14
N TYR A 321 -12.67 11.37 6.13
CA TYR A 321 -14.09 11.25 6.47
C TYR A 321 -15.00 12.15 5.63
N SER A 322 -14.42 13.09 4.86
CA SER A 322 -15.15 13.90 3.88
C SER A 322 -15.72 13.00 2.80
N ARG A 323 -16.90 13.37 2.30
CA ARG A 323 -17.49 12.77 1.11
C ARG A 323 -16.79 13.25 -0.17
N TYR A 324 -16.12 14.41 -0.12
CA TYR A 324 -15.46 15.07 -1.26
C TYR A 324 -13.94 15.08 -1.12
#